data_AF-A0A0D0B875-F1
#
_entry.id   AF-A0A0D0B875-F1
#
_cell.length_a   1.000
_cell.length_b   1.000
_cell.length_c   1.000
_cell.angle_alpha   90.00
_cell.angle_beta   90.00
_cell.angle_gamma   90.00
#
_symmetry.space_group_name_H-M   'P 1'
#
loop_
_entity.id
_entity.type
_entity.pdbx_description
1 polymer ?
#
loop_
_entity_poly.entity_id
_entity_poly.type
_entity_poly.pdbx_seq_one_letter_code
_entity_poly.pdbx_strand_id
1 'polypeptide(L)'
;PKADDIDEDMKPINKNIKALSDRWVCHKKPGCSSDYCYPNPGDNGSHVCLTFPLLECWAAAMEKGPEYATLEMPPNHSSFSMISSDSLGRPSLLSVRRQQLDEQSKKATQAEAVPAAPAPTPAQAMPIINVNFPPEMFQAIRAASGMNLMDFCSAYELSQILQSKLSDHGFTSSHSLRYVTIDDLQKAGLLCGELAELKDAVARWCGE
;
A
#
# COMPACT_ATOMS: atom_id res chain seq x y z
N PRO A 1 19.79 28.49 -7.65
CA PRO A 1 19.69 27.11 -8.16
C PRO A 1 19.98 27.10 -9.67
N LYS A 2 21.16 26.62 -10.07
CA LYS A 2 21.54 26.48 -11.48
C LYS A 2 20.71 25.36 -12.09
N ALA A 3 20.25 25.53 -13.32
CA ALA A 3 19.35 24.62 -14.02
C ALA A 3 20.05 23.37 -14.58
N ASP A 4 21.30 23.11 -14.17
CA ASP A 4 22.18 22.12 -14.81
C ASP A 4 22.38 20.83 -14.01
N ASP A 5 21.76 20.69 -12.83
CA ASP A 5 21.76 19.45 -12.03
C ASP A 5 20.41 18.70 -12.16
N ILE A 6 19.90 18.55 -13.39
CA ILE A 6 18.80 17.62 -13.66
C ILE A 6 19.44 16.37 -14.25
N ASP A 7 19.50 15.29 -13.46
CA ASP A 7 19.95 13.97 -13.90
C ASP A 7 19.40 13.66 -15.30
N GLU A 8 20.31 13.43 -16.25
CA GLU A 8 19.97 13.18 -17.66
C GLU A 8 18.97 12.01 -17.80
N ASP A 9 18.96 11.08 -16.85
CA ASP A 9 18.03 9.94 -16.77
C ASP A 9 16.57 10.33 -16.44
N MET A 10 16.30 11.53 -15.90
CA MET A 10 14.93 12.00 -15.63
C MET A 10 14.29 12.73 -16.82
N LYS A 11 15.06 13.07 -17.86
CA LYS A 11 14.53 13.74 -19.06
C LYS A 11 13.44 12.97 -19.81
N PRO A 12 13.53 11.64 -20.03
CA PRO A 12 12.50 10.93 -20.79
C PRO A 12 11.18 10.78 -20.00
N ILE A 13 11.26 10.56 -18.68
CA ILE A 13 10.07 10.50 -17.82
C ILE A 13 9.31 11.82 -17.84
N ASN A 14 10.00 12.96 -17.70
CA ASN A 14 9.36 14.28 -17.76
C ASN A 14 8.69 14.55 -19.10
N LYS A 15 9.30 14.08 -20.21
CA LYS A 15 8.69 14.17 -21.55
C LYS A 15 7.39 13.35 -21.63
N ASN A 16 7.37 12.14 -21.06
CA ASN A 16 6.19 11.28 -21.05
C ASN A 16 5.08 11.85 -20.14
N ILE A 17 5.42 12.38 -18.96
CA ILE A 17 4.45 13.04 -18.07
C ILE A 17 3.78 14.21 -18.78
N LYS A 18 4.56 15.03 -19.50
CA LYS A 18 4.02 16.13 -20.29
C LYS A 18 3.07 15.63 -21.38
N ALA A 19 3.47 14.62 -22.14
CA ALA A 19 2.62 14.03 -23.18
C ALA A 19 1.30 13.48 -22.61
N LEU A 20 1.34 12.80 -21.46
CA LEU A 20 0.16 12.30 -20.76
C LEU A 20 -0.75 13.44 -20.27
N SER A 21 -0.16 14.50 -19.72
CA SER A 21 -0.89 15.67 -19.21
C SER A 21 -1.59 16.41 -20.35
N ASP A 22 -0.91 16.61 -21.48
CA ASP A 22 -1.48 17.24 -22.68
C ASP A 22 -2.59 16.38 -23.30
N ARG A 23 -2.48 15.05 -23.23
CA ARG A 23 -3.45 14.11 -23.79
C ARG A 23 -4.72 13.99 -22.93
N TRP A 24 -4.57 13.91 -21.61
CA TRP A 24 -5.62 13.52 -20.69
C TRP A 24 -6.19 14.69 -19.87
N VAL A 25 -6.35 15.86 -20.50
CA VAL A 25 -7.01 17.00 -19.86
C VAL A 25 -8.45 16.65 -19.50
N CYS A 26 -8.86 16.96 -18.27
CA CYS A 26 -10.21 16.70 -17.80
C CYS A 26 -11.21 17.67 -18.43
N HIS A 27 -12.17 17.12 -19.17
CA HIS A 27 -13.24 17.90 -19.81
C HIS A 27 -14.54 17.96 -18.99
N LYS A 28 -14.59 17.30 -17.83
CA LYS A 28 -15.80 17.20 -17.00
C LYS A 28 -15.88 18.32 -15.96
N LYS A 29 -16.00 19.58 -16.42
CA LYS A 29 -16.22 20.76 -15.57
C LYS A 29 -17.60 21.38 -15.86
N PRO A 30 -18.44 21.69 -14.85
CA PRO A 30 -18.25 21.45 -13.40
C PRO A 30 -18.55 19.99 -13.01
N GLY A 31 -17.72 19.39 -12.15
CA GLY A 31 -17.95 18.02 -11.67
C GLY A 31 -16.70 17.20 -11.35
N CYS A 32 -15.53 17.65 -11.78
CA CYS A 32 -14.23 17.09 -11.42
C CYS A 32 -13.29 18.18 -10.94
N SER A 33 -12.60 17.92 -9.82
CA SER A 33 -11.61 18.83 -9.21
C SER A 33 -10.21 18.66 -9.80
N SER A 34 -9.95 17.59 -10.54
CA SER A 34 -8.66 17.34 -11.18
C SER A 34 -8.58 17.99 -12.57
N ASP A 35 -7.39 18.43 -12.93
CA ASP A 35 -7.10 18.97 -14.26
C ASP A 35 -6.83 17.86 -15.29
N TYR A 36 -6.46 16.65 -14.83
CA TYR A 36 -6.12 15.52 -15.71
C TYR A 36 -6.92 14.29 -15.32
N CYS A 37 -7.59 13.66 -16.28
CA CYS A 37 -8.46 12.52 -16.03
C CYS A 37 -8.39 11.50 -17.17
N TYR A 38 -8.34 10.22 -16.81
CA TYR A 38 -8.45 9.12 -17.75
C TYR A 38 -9.90 8.61 -17.80
N PRO A 39 -10.57 8.60 -18.96
CA PRO A 39 -11.94 8.10 -19.09
C PRO A 39 -11.97 6.57 -18.93
N ASN A 40 -12.89 6.04 -18.13
CA ASN A 40 -13.10 4.59 -18.08
C ASN A 40 -13.97 4.18 -19.28
N PRO A 41 -13.47 3.40 -20.26
CA PRO A 41 -14.26 3.00 -21.42
C PRO A 41 -15.45 2.09 -21.07
N GLY A 42 -15.44 1.45 -19.89
CA GLY A 42 -16.52 0.56 -19.45
C GLY A 42 -17.73 1.26 -18.83
N ASP A 43 -17.57 2.51 -18.38
CA ASP A 43 -18.59 3.23 -17.62
C ASP A 43 -18.90 4.58 -18.27
N ASN A 44 -20.16 4.81 -18.64
CA ASN A 44 -20.66 6.03 -19.30
C ASN A 44 -20.55 7.28 -18.40
N GLY A 45 -19.33 7.77 -18.17
CA GLY A 45 -19.04 9.01 -17.45
C GLY A 45 -18.16 8.86 -16.21
N SER A 46 -17.71 7.64 -15.87
CA SER A 46 -16.67 7.44 -14.86
C SER A 46 -15.30 7.80 -15.43
N HIS A 47 -14.48 8.46 -14.65
CA HIS A 47 -13.11 8.80 -15.02
C HIS A 47 -12.23 8.75 -13.78
N VAL A 48 -10.96 8.42 -13.98
CA VAL A 48 -9.96 8.34 -12.91
C VAL A 48 -9.18 9.65 -12.91
N CYS A 49 -9.12 10.33 -11.76
CA CYS A 49 -8.29 11.52 -11.58
C CYS A 49 -6.81 11.13 -11.65
N LEU A 50 -6.07 11.70 -12.59
CA LEU A 50 -4.64 11.46 -12.75
C LEU A 50 -3.88 12.45 -11.85
N THR A 51 -3.54 11.99 -10.64
CA THR A 51 -2.63 12.71 -9.76
C THR A 51 -1.19 12.60 -10.28
N PHE A 52 -0.31 13.48 -9.81
CA PHE A 52 1.10 13.47 -10.23
C PHE A 52 1.79 12.10 -10.01
N PRO A 53 1.62 11.40 -8.87
CA PRO A 53 2.19 10.06 -8.70
C PRO A 53 1.67 9.01 -9.70
N LEU A 54 0.41 9.12 -10.13
CA LEU A 54 -0.16 8.23 -11.16
C LEU A 54 0.47 8.51 -12.54
N LEU A 55 0.69 9.79 -12.86
CA LEU A 55 1.36 10.19 -14.10
C LEU A 55 2.82 9.75 -14.13
N GLU A 56 3.55 9.87 -13.01
CA GLU A 56 4.93 9.36 -12.89
C GLU A 56 4.99 7.84 -13.07
N CYS A 57 4.08 7.11 -12.41
CA CYS A 57 4.00 5.65 -12.55
C CYS A 57 3.72 5.23 -14.00
N TRP A 58 2.80 5.91 -14.68
CA TRP A 58 2.49 5.67 -16.09
C TRP A 58 3.68 6.00 -16.99
N ALA A 59 4.30 7.18 -16.81
CA ALA A 59 5.46 7.60 -17.58
C ALA A 59 6.65 6.63 -17.42
N ALA A 60 6.91 6.15 -16.20
CA ALA A 60 7.94 5.15 -15.93
C ALA A 60 7.63 3.78 -16.56
N ALA A 61 6.36 3.41 -16.67
CA ALA A 61 5.96 2.19 -17.38
C ALA A 61 6.15 2.32 -18.90
N MET A 62 5.92 3.51 -19.47
CA MET A 62 6.17 3.77 -20.90
C MET A 62 7.65 3.60 -21.28
N GLU A 63 8.57 3.95 -20.38
CA GLU A 63 10.02 3.74 -20.59
C GLU A 63 10.40 2.26 -20.71
N LYS A 64 9.62 1.36 -20.11
CA LYS A 64 9.89 -0.09 -20.20
C LYS A 64 9.48 -0.68 -21.54
N GLY A 65 8.61 -0.01 -22.29
CA GLY A 65 8.12 -0.45 -23.59
C GLY A 65 6.60 -0.37 -23.73
N PRO A 66 6.10 -0.38 -24.98
CA PRO A 66 4.67 -0.25 -25.28
C PRO A 66 3.81 -1.42 -24.77
N GLU A 67 4.41 -2.56 -24.45
CA GLU A 67 3.73 -3.69 -23.83
C GLU A 67 3.33 -3.43 -22.37
N TYR A 68 3.99 -2.48 -21.70
CA TYR A 68 3.71 -2.12 -20.31
C TYR A 68 2.74 -0.95 -20.22
N ALA A 69 2.99 0.12 -20.99
CA ALA A 69 2.12 1.26 -21.08
C ALA A 69 2.36 2.05 -22.37
N THR A 70 1.31 2.67 -22.88
CA THR A 70 1.39 3.64 -23.99
C THR A 70 0.64 4.90 -23.60
N LEU A 71 0.65 5.92 -24.46
CA LEU A 71 -0.13 7.14 -24.24
C LEU A 71 -1.64 6.85 -24.05
N GLU A 72 -2.14 5.80 -24.71
CA GLU A 72 -3.56 5.40 -24.67
C GLU A 72 -3.84 4.27 -23.66
N MET A 73 -2.80 3.55 -23.24
CA MET A 73 -2.93 2.33 -22.45
C MET A 73 -2.21 2.51 -21.10
N PRO A 74 -2.95 2.66 -19.99
CA PRO A 74 -2.35 2.78 -18.67
C PRO A 74 -1.67 1.47 -18.25
N PRO A 75 -0.71 1.54 -17.31
CA PRO A 75 -0.04 0.36 -16.81
C PRO A 75 -1.00 -0.55 -16.05
N ASN A 76 -0.76 -1.86 -16.16
CA ASN A 76 -1.47 -2.87 -15.37
C ASN A 76 -0.96 -2.88 -13.91
N HIS A 77 -1.34 -1.85 -13.15
CA HIS A 77 -1.00 -1.69 -11.75
C HIS A 77 -2.27 -1.59 -10.90
N SER A 78 -2.20 -1.95 -9.62
CA SER A 78 -3.36 -1.90 -8.71
C SER A 78 -3.96 -0.50 -8.59
N SER A 79 -3.14 0.54 -8.73
CA SER A 79 -3.62 1.93 -8.77
C SER A 79 -4.48 2.26 -9.99
N PHE A 80 -4.43 1.43 -11.03
CA PHE A 80 -5.24 1.51 -12.24
C PHE A 80 -6.30 0.40 -12.32
N SER A 81 -6.43 -0.47 -11.31
CA SER A 81 -7.37 -1.60 -11.33
C SER A 81 -8.84 -1.20 -11.21
N MET A 82 -9.14 0.10 -11.10
CA MET A 82 -10.49 0.64 -11.27
C MET A 82 -10.96 0.63 -12.73
N ILE A 83 -10.04 0.52 -13.69
CA ILE A 83 -10.39 0.34 -15.10
C ILE A 83 -10.67 -1.15 -15.28
N SER A 84 -11.94 -1.52 -15.46
CA SER A 84 -12.38 -2.91 -15.57
C SER A 84 -11.50 -3.68 -16.55
N SER A 85 -10.91 -4.78 -16.07
CA SER A 85 -10.05 -5.69 -16.83
C SER A 85 -10.68 -6.22 -18.12
N ASP A 86 -12.01 -6.13 -18.24
CA ASP A 86 -12.75 -6.48 -19.46
C ASP A 86 -12.46 -5.55 -20.65
N SER A 87 -11.92 -4.35 -20.41
CA SER A 87 -11.62 -3.36 -21.46
C SER A 87 -10.17 -3.38 -21.95
N LEU A 88 -9.25 -3.98 -21.20
CA LEU A 88 -7.85 -4.17 -21.59
C LEU A 88 -7.70 -5.59 -22.12
N GLY A 89 -7.83 -5.74 -23.44
CA GLY A 89 -7.83 -7.03 -24.13
C GLY A 89 -6.71 -7.96 -23.67
N ARG A 90 -7.11 -8.97 -22.88
CA ARG A 90 -6.39 -10.12 -22.31
C ARG A 90 -6.19 -10.02 -20.78
N PRO A 91 -6.85 -10.89 -20.00
CA PRO A 91 -6.50 -11.04 -18.60
C PRO A 91 -5.05 -11.53 -18.49
N SER A 92 -4.29 -10.90 -17.60
CA SER A 92 -2.95 -11.38 -17.24
C SER A 92 -3.02 -12.85 -16.82
N LEU A 93 -2.06 -13.67 -17.27
CA LEU A 93 -1.98 -15.08 -16.92
C LEU A 93 -1.96 -15.31 -15.40
N LEU A 94 -1.48 -14.33 -14.62
CA LEU A 94 -1.48 -14.37 -13.17
C LEU A 94 -2.89 -14.22 -12.58
N SER A 95 -3.71 -13.34 -13.15
CA SER A 95 -5.11 -13.15 -12.73
C SER A 95 -5.94 -14.41 -13.01
N VAL A 96 -5.72 -15.05 -14.16
CA VAL A 96 -6.34 -16.34 -14.51
C VAL A 96 -5.92 -17.42 -13.51
N ARG A 97 -4.63 -17.48 -13.15
CA ARG A 97 -4.15 -18.46 -12.17
C ARG A 97 -4.70 -18.22 -10.76
N ARG A 98 -4.87 -16.96 -10.36
CA ARG A 98 -5.42 -16.61 -9.05
C ARG A 98 -6.91 -16.98 -8.94
N GLN A 99 -7.69 -16.72 -9.99
CA GLN A 99 -9.09 -17.16 -10.07
C GLN A 99 -9.23 -18.70 -9.97
N GLN A 100 -8.35 -19.46 -10.65
CA GLN A 100 -8.35 -20.92 -10.55
C GLN A 100 -8.06 -21.43 -9.12
N LEU A 101 -7.20 -20.74 -8.37
CA LEU A 101 -6.90 -21.10 -6.98
C LEU A 101 -8.08 -20.80 -6.06
N ASP A 102 -8.74 -19.64 -6.23
CA ASP A 102 -9.91 -19.28 -5.42
C ASP A 102 -11.12 -20.22 -5.67
N GLU A 103 -11.29 -20.68 -6.91
CA GLU A 103 -12.31 -21.70 -7.24
C GLU A 103 -11.99 -23.07 -6.63
N GLN A 104 -10.71 -23.43 -6.49
CA GLN A 104 -10.30 -24.66 -5.81
C GLN A 104 -10.49 -24.57 -4.29
N SER A 105 -10.17 -23.43 -3.67
CA SER A 105 -10.35 -23.23 -2.23
C SER A 105 -11.82 -23.25 -1.80
N LYS A 106 -12.75 -22.77 -2.63
CA LYS A 106 -14.19 -22.81 -2.33
C LYS A 106 -14.80 -24.21 -2.33
N LYS A 107 -14.13 -25.21 -2.92
CA LYS A 107 -14.57 -26.62 -2.88
C LYS A 107 -14.16 -27.37 -1.61
N ALA A 108 -13.33 -26.79 -0.74
CA ALA A 108 -12.72 -27.51 0.38
C ALA A 108 -13.28 -27.18 1.78
N THR A 109 -14.32 -26.36 1.91
CA THR A 109 -14.81 -25.94 3.25
C THR A 109 -16.32 -26.09 3.36
N GLN A 110 -16.78 -27.31 3.59
CA GLN A 110 -18.14 -27.59 4.06
C GLN A 110 -18.13 -28.78 5.06
N ALA A 111 -17.62 -28.50 6.27
CA ALA A 111 -17.80 -29.22 7.54
C ALA A 111 -16.94 -28.41 8.55
N GLU A 112 -17.34 -28.02 9.76
CA GLU A 112 -18.27 -28.57 10.73
C GLU A 112 -18.51 -27.47 11.79
N ALA A 113 -19.74 -27.38 12.33
CA ALA A 113 -20.14 -26.36 13.30
C ALA A 113 -20.72 -27.03 14.56
N VAL A 114 -20.24 -26.68 15.77
CA VAL A 114 -20.95 -26.87 17.08
C VAL A 114 -20.31 -26.01 18.21
N PRO A 115 -20.96 -25.78 19.38
CA PRO A 115 -21.10 -24.44 20.01
C PRO A 115 -20.70 -24.33 21.52
N ALA A 116 -20.73 -23.09 22.05
CA ALA A 116 -21.03 -22.56 23.43
C ALA A 116 -20.47 -23.28 24.70
N ALA A 117 -19.97 -22.70 25.82
CA ALA A 117 -20.16 -21.48 26.65
C ALA A 117 -19.08 -21.50 27.82
N PRO A 118 -19.11 -20.77 28.97
CA PRO A 118 -19.61 -19.41 29.36
C PRO A 118 -18.60 -18.49 30.15
N ALA A 119 -18.94 -17.18 30.21
CA ALA A 119 -18.74 -16.10 31.21
C ALA A 119 -17.36 -15.74 31.86
N PRO A 120 -17.06 -14.42 31.97
CA PRO A 120 -16.65 -13.85 33.25
C PRO A 120 -17.30 -12.51 33.65
N THR A 121 -17.07 -12.19 34.93
CA THR A 121 -17.55 -11.14 35.85
C THR A 121 -17.40 -9.66 35.43
N PRO A 122 -18.19 -8.72 36.00
CA PRO A 122 -18.16 -7.31 35.64
C PRO A 122 -17.05 -6.54 36.37
N ALA A 123 -16.21 -5.86 35.59
CA ALA A 123 -15.21 -4.90 36.04
C ALA A 123 -15.73 -3.45 36.00
N GLN A 124 -15.15 -2.63 36.87
CA GLN A 124 -15.61 -1.31 37.28
C GLN A 124 -15.54 -0.24 36.18
N ALA A 125 -16.49 0.68 36.21
CA ALA A 125 -16.69 1.73 35.21
C ALA A 125 -15.59 2.80 35.26
N MET A 126 -14.82 2.90 34.17
CA MET A 126 -13.99 4.06 33.84
C MET A 126 -14.73 4.98 32.85
N PRO A 127 -14.40 6.28 32.80
CA PRO A 127 -15.06 7.24 31.92
C PRO A 127 -14.81 6.90 30.45
N ILE A 128 -15.89 6.64 29.71
CA ILE A 128 -15.87 6.29 28.29
C ILE A 128 -15.67 7.56 27.47
N ILE A 129 -14.52 7.70 26.82
CA ILE A 129 -14.29 8.68 25.76
C ILE A 129 -14.78 8.03 24.46
N ASN A 130 -15.92 8.50 23.94
CA ASN A 130 -16.52 7.98 22.71
C ASN A 130 -15.79 8.52 21.47
N VAL A 131 -14.72 7.85 21.05
CA VAL A 131 -14.05 8.09 19.78
C VAL A 131 -14.63 7.15 18.71
N ASN A 132 -15.37 7.72 17.76
CA ASN A 132 -15.98 6.98 16.67
C ASN A 132 -14.92 6.66 15.60
N PHE A 133 -14.32 5.47 15.66
CA PHE A 133 -13.40 4.99 14.64
C PHE A 133 -14.09 4.05 13.65
N PRO A 134 -13.72 4.07 12.35
CA PRO A 134 -14.15 3.11 11.35
C PRO A 134 -14.04 1.64 11.80
N PRO A 135 -15.03 0.78 11.50
CA PRO A 135 -15.03 -0.65 11.88
C PRO A 135 -13.80 -1.42 11.39
N GLU A 136 -13.18 -1.01 10.28
CA GLU A 136 -11.99 -1.64 9.72
C GLU A 136 -10.76 -1.50 10.62
N MET A 137 -10.60 -0.37 11.33
CA MET A 137 -9.49 -0.19 12.28
C MET A 137 -9.62 -1.10 13.51
N PHE A 138 -10.85 -1.42 13.93
CA PHE A 138 -11.08 -2.29 15.08
C PHE A 138 -10.72 -3.77 14.83
N GLN A 139 -10.67 -4.22 13.57
CA GLN A 139 -10.18 -5.56 13.24
C GLN A 139 -8.64 -5.60 13.26
N ALA A 140 -7.96 -4.54 12.82
CA ALA A 140 -6.51 -4.41 12.94
C ALA A 140 -6.06 -4.33 14.42
N ILE A 141 -6.83 -3.65 15.27
CA ILE A 141 -6.55 -3.49 16.70
C ILE A 141 -6.77 -4.79 17.50
N ARG A 142 -7.70 -5.66 17.09
CA ARG A 142 -8.04 -6.89 17.85
C ARG A 142 -7.22 -8.13 17.48
N ALA A 143 -6.61 -8.16 16.29
CA ALA A 143 -5.83 -9.32 15.84
C ALA A 143 -4.33 -9.25 16.22
N ALA A 144 -3.83 -8.08 16.61
CA ALA A 144 -2.46 -7.90 17.03
C ALA A 144 -2.41 -7.76 18.56
N SER A 145 -2.13 -8.85 19.27
CA SER A 145 -1.53 -8.77 20.60
C SER A 145 -0.29 -7.89 20.47
N GLY A 146 -0.40 -6.62 20.86
CA GLY A 146 0.66 -5.64 20.73
C GLY A 146 1.87 -6.08 21.54
N MET A 147 2.83 -6.72 20.87
CA MET A 147 4.09 -7.10 21.48
C MET A 147 4.84 -5.81 21.79
N ASN A 148 5.27 -5.64 23.05
CA ASN A 148 6.09 -4.48 23.41
C ASN A 148 7.42 -4.53 22.64
N LEU A 149 8.09 -3.39 22.52
CA LEU A 149 9.32 -3.30 21.71
C LEU A 149 10.41 -4.26 22.21
N MET A 150 10.52 -4.47 23.53
CA MET A 150 11.54 -5.33 24.13
C MET A 150 11.34 -6.80 23.80
N ASP A 151 10.11 -7.29 23.92
CA ASP A 151 9.71 -8.65 23.55
C ASP A 151 9.90 -8.86 22.05
N PHE A 152 9.59 -7.85 21.23
CA PHE A 152 9.80 -7.90 19.79
C PHE A 152 11.30 -8.00 19.44
N CYS A 153 12.14 -7.12 19.98
CA CYS A 153 13.58 -7.19 19.75
C CYS A 153 14.17 -8.54 20.22
N SER A 154 13.68 -9.08 21.34
CA SER A 154 14.11 -10.38 21.86
C SER A 154 13.66 -11.55 20.97
N ALA A 155 12.41 -11.52 20.48
CA ALA A 155 11.84 -12.58 19.65
C ALA A 155 12.50 -12.71 18.28
N TYR A 156 13.02 -11.60 17.73
CA TYR A 156 13.66 -11.56 16.41
C TYR A 156 15.18 -11.38 16.48
N GLU A 157 15.78 -11.54 17.67
CA GLU A 157 17.23 -11.46 17.91
C GLU A 157 17.85 -10.13 17.44
N LEU A 158 17.11 -9.03 17.56
CA LEU A 158 17.62 -7.70 17.20
C LEU A 158 18.67 -7.22 18.21
N SER A 159 19.69 -6.53 17.71
CA SER A 159 20.75 -5.96 18.54
C SER A 159 20.20 -5.00 19.62
N GLN A 160 20.79 -5.05 20.82
CA GLN A 160 20.49 -4.11 21.91
C GLN A 160 20.74 -2.65 21.51
N ILE A 161 21.69 -2.40 20.61
CA ILE A 161 21.96 -1.06 20.07
C ILE A 161 20.74 -0.55 19.28
N LEU A 162 20.16 -1.42 18.47
CA LEU A 162 18.97 -1.11 17.66
C LEU A 162 17.76 -0.86 18.57
N GLN A 163 17.57 -1.68 19.60
CA GLN A 163 16.52 -1.48 20.60
C GLN A 163 16.65 -0.12 21.29
N SER A 164 17.86 0.28 21.71
CA SER A 164 18.10 1.59 22.33
C SER A 164 17.72 2.72 21.39
N LYS A 165 18.20 2.70 20.14
CA LYS A 165 17.88 3.72 19.13
C LYS A 165 16.38 3.86 18.91
N LEU A 166 15.67 2.73 18.78
CA LEU A 166 14.21 2.76 18.62
C LEU A 166 13.52 3.36 19.86
N SER A 167 13.95 2.97 21.07
CA SER A 167 13.40 3.54 22.30
C SER A 167 13.70 5.04 22.45
N ASP A 168 14.91 5.49 22.11
CA ASP A 168 15.35 6.88 22.17
C ASP A 168 14.55 7.79 21.22
N HIS A 169 14.06 7.22 20.12
CA HIS A 169 13.17 7.89 19.16
C HIS A 169 11.68 7.72 19.46
N GLY A 170 11.32 7.16 20.63
CA GLY A 170 9.94 7.09 21.10
C GLY A 170 9.13 5.91 20.54
N PHE A 171 9.77 4.95 19.88
CA PHE A 171 9.10 3.72 19.49
C PHE A 171 8.89 2.84 20.73
N THR A 172 7.64 2.64 21.13
CA THR A 172 7.29 1.86 22.34
C THR A 172 6.61 0.52 22.03
N SER A 173 6.13 0.34 20.80
CA SER A 173 5.36 -0.84 20.38
C SER A 173 5.75 -1.32 18.99
N SER A 174 5.81 -2.64 18.81
CA SER A 174 6.00 -3.30 17.51
C SER A 174 5.03 -2.81 16.44
N HIS A 175 3.80 -2.44 16.81
CA HIS A 175 2.80 -1.94 15.88
C HIS A 175 3.21 -0.62 15.21
N SER A 176 3.90 0.26 15.95
CA SER A 176 4.37 1.54 15.40
C SER A 176 5.41 1.35 14.28
N LEU A 177 6.17 0.25 14.32
CA LEU A 177 7.18 -0.09 13.32
C LEU A 177 6.56 -0.49 11.97
N ARG A 178 5.26 -0.81 11.89
CA ARG A 178 4.61 -1.11 10.60
C ARG A 178 4.34 0.14 9.77
N TYR A 179 4.28 1.30 10.41
CA TYR A 179 3.93 2.57 9.77
C TYR A 179 5.14 3.49 9.60
N VAL A 180 6.30 3.08 10.12
CA VAL A 180 7.53 3.87 10.02
C VAL A 180 8.08 3.83 8.60
N THR A 181 8.44 4.98 8.05
CA THR A 181 9.06 5.05 6.73
C THR A 181 10.57 4.79 6.85
N ILE A 182 11.20 4.45 5.72
CA ILE A 182 12.67 4.28 5.66
C ILE A 182 13.36 5.60 6.04
N ASP A 183 12.86 6.73 5.55
CA ASP A 183 13.39 8.06 5.85
C ASP A 183 13.34 8.37 7.34
N ASP A 184 12.28 7.99 8.04
CA ASP A 184 12.17 8.21 9.49
C ASP A 184 13.20 7.37 10.27
N LEU A 185 13.43 6.13 9.85
CA LEU A 185 14.46 5.26 10.44
C LEU A 185 15.88 5.77 10.15
N GLN A 186 16.13 6.30 8.95
CA GLN A 186 17.41 6.93 8.62
C GLN A 186 17.65 8.20 9.43
N LYS A 187 16.62 9.04 9.63
CA LYS A 187 16.68 10.21 10.54
C LYS A 187 16.93 9.80 11.99
N ALA A 188 16.49 8.61 12.38
CA ALA A 188 16.80 8.01 13.68
C ALA A 188 18.23 7.44 13.78
N GLY A 189 19.06 7.62 12.74
CA GLY A 189 20.47 7.21 12.74
C GLY A 189 20.66 5.69 12.62
N LEU A 190 19.68 4.97 12.06
CA LEU A 190 19.86 3.55 11.74
C LEU A 190 20.74 3.40 10.50
N LEU A 191 21.70 2.48 10.58
CA LEU A 191 22.56 2.10 9.47
C LEU A 191 21.80 1.17 8.50
N CYS A 192 22.27 1.05 7.26
CA CYS A 192 21.62 0.21 6.25
C CYS A 192 21.47 -1.27 6.69
N GLY A 193 22.45 -1.81 7.40
CA GLY A 193 22.39 -3.19 7.94
C GLY A 193 21.32 -3.35 9.02
N GLU A 194 21.27 -2.43 9.98
CA GLU A 194 20.25 -2.38 11.03
C GLU A 194 18.83 -2.25 10.44
N LEU A 195 18.69 -1.45 9.39
CA LEU A 195 17.43 -1.23 8.70
C LEU A 195 16.96 -2.47 7.93
N ALA A 196 17.90 -3.25 7.37
CA ALA A 196 17.59 -4.53 6.74
C ALA A 196 17.14 -5.57 7.77
N GLU A 197 17.84 -5.69 8.90
CA GLU A 197 17.47 -6.58 10.02
C GLU A 197 16.09 -6.26 10.58
N LEU A 198 15.82 -4.97 10.82
CA LEU A 198 14.52 -4.50 11.33
C LEU A 198 13.38 -4.81 10.34
N LYS A 199 13.59 -4.61 9.04
CA LYS A 199 12.58 -4.92 8.02
C LYS A 199 12.29 -6.40 7.91
N ASP A 200 13.34 -7.23 7.96
CA ASP A 200 13.20 -8.68 7.94
C ASP A 200 12.43 -9.19 9.18
N ALA A 201 12.71 -8.64 10.36
CA ALA A 201 11.96 -8.93 11.58
C ALA A 201 10.47 -8.54 11.46
N VAL A 202 10.17 -7.36 10.90
CA VAL A 202 8.78 -6.90 10.70
C VAL A 202 8.05 -7.78 9.68
N ALA A 203 8.69 -8.20 8.59
CA ALA A 203 8.12 -9.11 7.60
C ALA A 203 7.79 -10.48 8.22
N ARG A 204 8.75 -11.08 8.94
CA ARG A 204 8.55 -12.35 9.67
C ARG A 204 7.43 -12.25 10.70
N TRP A 205 7.26 -11.09 11.35
CA TRP A 205 6.17 -10.85 12.29
C TRP A 205 4.80 -10.71 11.62
N CYS A 206 4.74 -10.11 10.44
CA CYS A 206 3.50 -9.95 9.69
C CYS A 206 3.03 -11.23 8.98
N GLY A 207 3.90 -12.26 8.92
CA GLY A 207 3.60 -13.52 8.25
C GLY A 207 3.67 -13.43 6.72
N GLU A 208 4.53 -12.56 6.19
CA GLU A 208 4.84 -12.46 4.74
C GLU A 208 5.91 -13.46 4.28
#